data_AF-T1CPE8-F1
#
_entry.id   AF-T1CPE8-F1
#
_cell.length_a   1.000
_cell.length_b   1.000
_cell.length_c   1.000
_cell.angle_alpha   90.00
_cell.angle_beta   90.00
_cell.angle_gamma   90.00
#
_symmetry.space_group_name_H-M   'P 1'
#
loop_
_entity.id
_entity.type
_entity.pdbx_description
1 polymer ?
#
loop_
_entity_poly.entity_id
_entity_poly.type
_entity_poly.pdbx_seq_one_letter_code
_entity_poly.pdbx_strand_id
1 'polypeptide(L)'
;MNLLVSRMDEQQRRWYVAFESMRVGHGGDTLLGAITGLHPDTIRQGRRELESDLSGRPLDRVRLEGGGRPPVEKKMRASNQP
;
A
#
# COMPACT_ATOMS: atom_id res chain seq x y z
N MET A 1 -15.07 -7.31 9.93
CA MET A 1 -14.00 -6.59 9.20
C MET A 1 -12.65 -6.71 9.89
N ASN A 2 -12.46 -6.17 11.10
CA ASN A 2 -11.13 -6.08 11.74
C ASN A 2 -10.40 -7.42 11.94
N LEU A 3 -11.11 -8.51 12.24
CA LEU A 3 -10.51 -9.84 12.33
C LEU A 3 -9.84 -10.25 11.00
N LEU A 4 -10.52 -10.08 9.86
CA LEU A 4 -9.96 -10.41 8.54
C LEU A 4 -8.82 -9.46 8.16
N VAL A 5 -9.03 -8.16 8.37
CA VAL A 5 -8.02 -7.11 8.16
C VAL A 5 -6.73 -7.39 8.93
N SER A 6 -6.81 -7.96 10.13
CA SER A 6 -5.63 -8.35 10.93
C SER A 6 -4.82 -9.50 10.33
N ARG A 7 -5.44 -10.35 9.50
CA ARG A 7 -4.80 -11.50 8.84
C ARG A 7 -4.30 -11.18 7.43
N MET A 8 -4.72 -10.05 6.87
CA MET A 8 -4.26 -9.55 5.57
C MET A 8 -2.87 -8.94 5.68
N ASP A 9 -2.10 -9.08 4.60
CA ASP A 9 -0.89 -8.28 4.42
C ASP A 9 -1.22 -6.79 4.19
N GLU A 10 -0.17 -5.96 4.10
CA GLU A 10 -0.32 -4.50 3.97
C GLU A 10 -1.03 -4.06 2.67
N GLN A 11 -0.84 -4.77 1.56
CA GLN A 11 -1.51 -4.45 0.29
C GLN A 11 -2.96 -4.89 0.33
N GLN A 12 -3.20 -6.15 0.71
CA GLN A 12 -4.54 -6.72 0.83
C GLN A 12 -5.41 -5.88 1.75
N ARG A 13 -4.87 -5.49 2.92
CA ARG A 13 -5.57 -4.64 3.86
C ARG A 13 -5.93 -3.29 3.25
N ARG A 14 -4.97 -2.63 2.60
CA ARG A 14 -5.18 -1.34 1.95
C ARG A 14 -6.26 -1.43 0.87
N TRP A 15 -6.22 -2.43 0.00
CA TRP A 15 -7.20 -2.61 -1.07
C TRP A 15 -8.58 -2.96 -0.54
N TYR A 16 -8.67 -3.89 0.40
CA TYR A 16 -9.96 -4.29 0.97
C TYR A 16 -10.65 -3.10 1.67
N VAL A 17 -9.92 -2.34 2.47
CA VAL A 17 -10.47 -1.15 3.15
C VAL A 17 -10.79 -0.03 2.15
N ALA A 18 -9.98 0.15 1.11
CA ALA A 18 -10.28 1.09 0.02
C ALA A 18 -11.56 0.74 -0.74
N PHE A 19 -11.75 -0.54 -1.06
CA PHE A 19 -12.95 -1.04 -1.72
C PHE A 19 -14.20 -0.79 -0.87
N GLU A 20 -14.12 -1.09 0.43
CA GLU A 20 -15.21 -0.82 1.37
C GLU A 20 -15.48 0.69 1.50
N SER A 21 -14.44 1.53 1.45
CA SER A 21 -14.60 3.00 1.47
C SER A 21 -15.36 3.50 0.24
N MET A 22 -15.05 2.95 -0.95
CA MET A 22 -15.77 3.28 -2.19
C MET A 22 -17.25 2.90 -2.11
N ARG A 23 -17.58 1.78 -1.44
CA ARG A 23 -18.97 1.36 -1.20
C ARG A 23 -19.71 2.28 -0.23
N VAL A 24 -19.03 2.77 0.81
CA VAL A 24 -19.59 3.74 1.76
C VAL A 24 -19.80 5.11 1.10
N GLY A 25 -18.89 5.54 0.23
CA GLY A 25 -18.97 6.82 -0.47
C GLY A 25 -18.36 7.98 0.32
N HIS A 26 -19.06 9.11 0.39
CA HIS A 26 -18.52 10.33 1.04
C HIS A 26 -18.21 10.08 2.53
N GLY A 27 -17.01 10.44 2.96
CA GLY A 27 -16.54 10.21 4.33
C GLY A 27 -16.08 8.77 4.63
N GLY A 28 -16.14 7.86 3.65
CA GLY A 28 -15.74 6.46 3.81
C GLY A 28 -14.29 6.29 4.27
N ASP A 29 -13.37 7.09 3.73
CA ASP A 29 -11.94 7.01 4.08
C ASP A 29 -11.72 7.32 5.58
N THR A 30 -12.39 8.35 6.10
CA THR A 30 -12.30 8.74 7.52
C THR A 30 -12.96 7.71 8.43
N LEU A 31 -14.17 7.25 8.07
CA LEU A 31 -14.92 6.26 8.85
C LEU A 31 -14.15 4.94 8.95
N LEU A 32 -13.67 4.43 7.81
CA LEU A 32 -12.94 3.17 7.80
C LEU A 32 -11.54 3.29 8.38
N GLY A 33 -10.90 4.46 8.29
CA GLY A 33 -9.68 4.73 9.04
C GLY A 33 -9.89 4.60 10.54
N ALA A 34 -10.98 5.15 11.07
CA ALA A 34 -11.33 5.01 12.49
C ALA A 34 -11.64 3.56 12.91
N ILE A 35 -12.32 2.78 12.05
CA ILE A 35 -12.65 1.37 12.34
C ILE A 35 -11.42 0.47 12.29
N THR A 36 -10.56 0.65 11.29
CA THR A 36 -9.48 -0.29 10.96
C THR A 36 -8.11 0.13 11.48
N GLY A 37 -7.97 1.38 11.91
CA GLY A 37 -6.70 1.99 12.32
C GLY A 37 -5.80 2.40 11.15
N LEU A 38 -6.30 2.35 9.91
CA LEU A 38 -5.54 2.78 8.73
C LEU A 38 -5.56 4.31 8.61
N HIS A 39 -4.45 4.88 8.16
CA HIS A 39 -4.44 6.30 7.84
C HIS A 39 -5.34 6.56 6.61
N PRO A 40 -6.17 7.63 6.59
CA PRO A 40 -7.03 7.94 5.45
C PRO A 40 -6.29 8.02 4.11
N ASP A 41 -5.05 8.52 4.11
CA ASP A 41 -4.23 8.56 2.88
C ASP A 41 -3.86 7.16 2.36
N THR A 42 -3.66 6.18 3.24
CA THR A 42 -3.44 4.79 2.83
C THR A 42 -4.68 4.25 2.11
N ILE A 43 -5.86 4.58 2.61
CA ILE A 43 -7.14 4.16 2.02
C ILE A 43 -7.33 4.85 0.65
N ARG A 44 -7.10 6.17 0.58
CA ARG A 44 -7.15 6.93 -0.68
C ARG A 44 -6.16 6.39 -1.71
N GLN A 45 -4.97 6.01 -1.29
CA GLN A 45 -3.97 5.39 -2.16
C GLN A 45 -4.45 4.03 -2.68
N GLY A 46 -5.06 3.20 -1.82
CA GLY A 46 -5.69 1.95 -2.24
C GLY A 46 -6.82 2.14 -3.25
N ARG A 47 -7.61 3.21 -3.12
CA ARG A 47 -8.68 3.54 -4.08
C ARG A 47 -8.12 3.85 -5.47
N ARG A 48 -7.09 4.70 -5.55
CA ARG A 48 -6.40 5.00 -6.82
C ARG A 48 -5.81 3.73 -7.46
N GLU A 49 -5.25 2.85 -6.64
CA GLU A 49 -4.72 1.57 -7.13
C GLU A 49 -5.85 0.70 -7.71
N LEU A 50 -6.99 0.59 -7.03
CA LEU A 50 -8.16 -0.14 -7.53
C LEU A 50 -8.77 0.49 -8.79
N GLU A 51 -8.88 1.82 -8.85
CA GLU A 51 -9.35 2.56 -10.04
C GLU A 51 -8.44 2.34 -11.26
N SER A 52 -7.17 2.02 -11.02
CA SER A 52 -6.19 1.67 -12.05
C SER A 52 -6.10 0.16 -12.32
N ASP A 53 -7.09 -0.63 -11.90
CA ASP A 53 -7.13 -2.10 -12.00
C ASP A 53 -5.88 -2.78 -11.44
N LEU A 54 -5.32 -2.21 -10.35
CA LEU A 54 -4.07 -2.64 -9.72
C LEU A 54 -2.86 -2.66 -10.67
N SER A 55 -2.89 -1.88 -11.75
CA SER A 55 -1.77 -1.79 -12.70
C SER A 55 -0.46 -1.40 -12.00
N GLY A 56 0.60 -2.13 -12.33
CA GLY A 56 1.92 -1.96 -11.68
C GLY A 56 2.01 -2.54 -10.26
N ARG A 57 0.97 -3.20 -9.74
CA ARG A 57 1.03 -3.94 -8.47
C ARG A 57 1.41 -5.39 -8.73
N PRO A 58 2.53 -5.87 -8.14
CA PRO A 58 2.94 -7.26 -8.30
C PRO A 58 2.02 -8.20 -7.50
N LEU A 59 1.72 -9.37 -8.07
CA LEU A 59 0.88 -10.40 -7.43
C LEU A 59 1.61 -11.14 -6.30
N ASP A 60 2.90 -11.40 -6.47
CA ASP A 60 3.66 -12.28 -5.60
C ASP A 60 4.43 -11.56 -4.48
N ARG A 61 4.37 -10.22 -4.44
CA ARG A 61 5.07 -9.43 -3.42
C ARG A 61 4.26 -8.22 -2.96
N VAL A 62 4.40 -7.89 -1.67
CA VAL A 62 3.67 -6.79 -1.02
C VAL A 62 4.25 -5.41 -1.38
N ARG A 63 5.55 -5.32 -1.65
CA ARG A 63 6.24 -4.05 -1.94
C ARG A 63 6.49 -3.89 -3.42
N LEU A 64 6.38 -2.65 -3.90
CA LEU A 64 6.87 -2.30 -5.22
C LEU A 64 8.39 -2.45 -5.29
N GLU A 65 8.89 -2.63 -6.50
CA GLU A 65 10.32 -2.57 -6.78
C GLU A 65 10.90 -1.24 -6.29
N GLY A 66 12.06 -1.29 -5.62
CA GLY A 66 12.68 -0.10 -5.00
C GLY A 66 12.02 0.38 -3.69
N GLY A 67 10.89 -0.20 -3.27
CA GLY A 67 10.22 0.11 -1.99
C GLY A 67 10.78 -0.65 -0.78
N GLY A 68 11.88 -1.38 -0.96
CA GLY A 68 12.59 -2.06 0.12
C GLY A 68 13.41 -1.09 0.97
N ARG A 69 13.84 -1.54 2.15
CA ARG A 69 14.80 -0.79 2.96
C ARG A 69 16.08 -0.59 2.12
N PRO A 70 16.60 0.66 1.99
CA PRO A 70 17.84 0.90 1.28
C PRO A 70 18.96 0.01 1.82
N PRO A 71 19.83 -0.55 0.97
CA PRO A 71 20.97 -1.33 1.43
C PRO A 71 21.85 -0.47 2.34
N VAL A 72 22.36 -1.09 3.41
CA VAL A 72 23.21 -0.42 4.41
C VAL A 72 24.61 -0.11 3.86
N GLU A 73 25.01 -0.81 2.80
CA GLU A 73 26.32 -0.63 2.17
C GLU A 73 26.39 0.67 1.36
N LYS A 74 27.42 1.49 1.63
CA LYS A 74 27.76 2.65 0.80
C LYS A 74 28.26 2.15 -0.55
N LYS A 75 27.66 2.65 -1.64
CA LYS A 75 28.22 2.49 -2.99
C LYS A 75 29.60 3.15 -3.05
N MET A 76 30.67 2.35 -3.03
CA MET A 76 32.00 2.85 -3.38
C MET A 76 31.99 3.19 -4.88
N ARG A 77 32.31 4.44 -5.22
CA ARG A 77 32.50 4.82 -6.62
C ARG A 77 33.75 4.11 -7.13
N ALA A 78 33.60 3.27 -8.15
CA ALA A 78 34.75 2.73 -8.86
C ALA A 78 35.49 3.91 -9.51
N SER A 79 36.71 4.16 -9.06
CA SER A 79 37.65 5.05 -9.73
C SER A 79 38.06 4.41 -11.05
N ASN A 80 37.60 4.97 -12.17
CA ASN A 80 38.18 4.65 -13.48
C ASN A 80 39.63 5.15 -13.50
N GLN A 81 40.56 4.24 -13.71
CA GLN A 81 41.88 4.49 -14.32
C GLN A 81 41.95 3.61 -15.58
N PRO A 82 42.52 4.16 -16.66
CA PRO A 82 43.97 4.10 -16.84
C PRO A 82 44.65 5.47 -16.78
#